data_AF-A0A383EUP8-F1
#
_entry.id   AF-A0A383EUP8-F1
#
_cell.length_a   1.000
_cell.length_b   1.000
_cell.length_c   1.000
_cell.angle_alpha   90.00
_cell.angle_beta   90.00
_cell.angle_gamma   90.00
#
_symmetry.space_group_name_H-M   'P 1'
#
loop_
_entity.id
_entity.type
_entity.pdbx_description
1 polymer ?
#
loop_
_entity_poly.entity_id
_entity_poly.type
_entity_poly.pdbx_seq_one_letter_code
_entity_poly.pdbx_strand_id
1 'polypeptide(L)'
;MNNICAVMKNQNHLWHPNTQMSEWNKFPKIVRGEGMWLIDEDGNRLLDGVASMWCNVWGHSKKELVNAIIKQTKKLQHAPLFNLTNEPSELLAKKLIKLSPNMTQV
;
A
#
# COMPACT_ATOMS: atom_id res chain seq x y z
N MET A 1 35.04 -27.99 22.63
CA MET A 1 33.73 -28.56 22.26
C MET A 1 32.76 -27.43 21.97
N ASN A 2 32.50 -27.21 20.69
CA ASN A 2 31.42 -26.47 20.03
C ASN A 2 30.54 -25.53 20.88
N ASN A 3 30.96 -24.28 21.04
CA ASN A 3 30.00 -23.17 21.05
C ASN A 3 29.67 -22.85 19.59
N ILE A 4 28.79 -23.67 18.99
CA ILE A 4 28.10 -23.27 17.77
C ILE A 4 27.25 -22.08 18.19
N CYS A 5 27.80 -20.91 17.88
CA CYS A 5 27.18 -19.62 17.93
C CYS A 5 25.74 -19.79 17.48
N ALA A 6 24.80 -19.72 18.44
CA ALA A 6 23.37 -19.67 18.17
C ALA A 6 23.07 -18.31 17.54
N VAL A 7 23.61 -18.07 16.34
CA VAL A 7 23.06 -17.11 15.41
C VAL A 7 21.78 -17.77 14.90
N MET A 8 20.75 -17.78 15.75
CA MET A 8 19.38 -17.81 15.25
C MET A 8 19.21 -16.51 14.49
N LYS A 9 19.70 -16.51 13.24
CA LYS A 9 19.37 -15.50 12.25
C LYS A 9 17.86 -15.46 12.25
N ASN A 10 17.29 -14.36 12.74
CA ASN A 10 15.93 -14.00 12.40
C ASN A 10 15.96 -13.88 10.86
N GLN A 11 15.60 -14.96 10.16
CA GLN A 11 15.72 -15.09 8.71
C GLN A 11 14.60 -14.27 8.09
N ASN A 12 14.69 -12.95 8.24
CA ASN A 12 13.84 -12.06 7.47
C ASN A 12 14.30 -12.16 6.01
N HIS A 13 13.50 -12.83 5.20
CA HIS A 13 13.75 -13.01 3.76
C HIS A 13 13.36 -11.78 2.93
N LEU A 14 12.80 -10.75 3.56
CA LEU A 14 12.43 -9.50 2.90
C LEU A 14 13.58 -8.50 2.92
N TRP A 15 14.00 -8.06 1.73
CA TRP A 15 14.91 -6.93 1.58
C TRP A 15 14.12 -5.62 1.56
N HIS A 16 14.40 -4.72 2.51
CA HIS A 16 13.64 -3.48 2.64
C HIS A 16 14.23 -2.37 1.77
N PRO A 17 13.40 -1.64 1.01
CA PRO A 17 13.88 -0.57 0.15
C PRO A 17 14.43 0.59 1.00
N ASN A 18 15.61 1.10 0.63
CA ASN A 18 16.24 2.25 1.28
C ASN A 18 16.42 2.14 2.81
N THR A 19 16.53 0.92 3.34
CA THR A 19 16.74 0.66 4.77
C THR A 19 18.14 0.09 5.01
N GLN A 20 18.82 0.55 6.08
CA GLN A 20 20.04 -0.11 6.54
C GLN A 20 19.69 -1.49 7.11
N MET A 21 19.92 -2.54 6.32
CA MET A 21 19.46 -3.90 6.63
C MET A 21 20.07 -4.48 7.90
N SER A 22 21.27 -4.04 8.31
CA SER A 22 21.87 -4.46 9.59
C SER A 22 21.09 -3.98 10.81
N GLU A 23 20.25 -2.95 10.65
CA GLU A 23 19.47 -2.35 11.73
C GLU A 23 17.99 -2.77 11.71
N TRP A 24 17.56 -3.56 10.73
CA TRP A 24 16.14 -3.85 10.49
C TRP A 24 15.38 -4.29 11.75
N ASN A 25 16.00 -5.10 12.60
CA ASN A 25 15.38 -5.63 13.81
C ASN A 25 15.02 -4.56 14.87
N LYS A 26 15.38 -3.29 14.64
CA LYS A 26 15.06 -2.16 15.53
C LYS A 26 13.78 -1.42 15.15
N PHE A 27 13.21 -1.66 13.96
CA PHE A 27 12.04 -0.93 13.48
C PHE A 27 10.73 -1.66 13.82
N PRO A 28 9.64 -0.94 14.10
CA PRO A 28 8.37 -1.55 14.47
C PRO A 28 7.73 -2.25 13.28
N LYS A 29 7.05 -3.38 13.54
CA LYS A 29 6.19 -4.02 12.56
C LYS A 29 4.81 -3.38 12.59
N ILE A 30 4.40 -2.74 11.50
CA ILE A 30 3.05 -2.19 11.35
C ILE A 30 2.04 -3.30 11.06
N VAL A 31 0.97 -3.38 11.84
CA VAL A 31 -0.06 -4.44 11.73
C VAL A 31 -1.45 -3.91 11.36
N ARG A 32 -1.70 -2.61 11.55
CA ARG A 32 -2.99 -1.99 11.22
C ARG A 32 -2.79 -0.52 10.82
N GLY A 33 -3.70 0.00 10.00
CA GLY A 33 -3.79 1.42 9.69
C GLY A 33 -5.23 1.91 9.84
N GLU A 34 -5.42 3.10 10.38
CA GLU A 34 -6.73 3.72 10.59
C GLU A 34 -6.65 5.25 10.47
N GLY A 35 -7.28 5.83 9.45
CA GLY A 35 -7.21 7.27 9.19
C GLY A 35 -5.76 7.71 8.95
N MET A 36 -5.26 8.65 9.73
CA MET A 36 -3.87 9.12 9.63
C MET A 36 -2.86 8.29 10.43
N TRP A 37 -3.28 7.18 11.04
CA TRP A 37 -2.45 6.41 11.98
C TRP A 37 -1.98 5.09 11.38
N LEU A 38 -0.70 4.79 11.56
CA LEU A 38 -0.15 3.44 11.52
C LEU A 38 -0.11 2.89 12.94
N ILE A 39 -0.35 1.60 13.10
CA ILE A 39 -0.41 0.94 14.40
C ILE A 39 0.53 -0.26 14.35
N ASP A 40 1.49 -0.28 15.26
CA ASP A 40 2.48 -1.37 15.35
C ASP A 40 1.95 -2.58 16.13
N GLU A 41 2.74 -3.65 16.16
CA GLU A 41 2.41 -4.91 16.82
C GLU A 41 2.26 -4.80 18.34
N ASP A 42 2.84 -3.77 18.95
CA ASP A 42 2.69 -3.45 20.38
C ASP A 42 1.47 -2.55 20.65
N GLY A 43 0.77 -2.10 19.61
CA GLY A 43 -0.41 -1.25 19.69
C GLY A 43 -0.10 0.26 19.75
N ASN A 44 1.15 0.68 19.57
CA ASN A 44 1.50 2.09 19.50
C ASN A 44 0.94 2.72 18.22
N ARG A 45 0.51 3.98 18.33
CA ARG A 45 -0.02 4.75 17.21
C ARG A 45 1.02 5.74 16.70
N LEU A 46 1.45 5.54 15.46
CA LEU A 46 2.39 6.41 14.76
C LEU A 46 1.61 7.27 13.77
N LEU A 47 1.81 8.59 13.82
CA LEU A 47 1.23 9.51 12.85
C LEU A 47 1.90 9.29 11.49
N ASP A 48 1.12 8.99 10.46
CA ASP A 48 1.60 8.92 9.08
C ASP A 48 1.77 10.33 8.50
N GLY A 49 2.84 11.01 8.92
CA GLY A 49 3.14 12.38 8.50
C GLY A 49 3.52 12.52 7.02
N VAL A 50 3.76 11.42 6.32
CA VAL A 50 4.19 11.42 4.90
C VAL A 50 3.16 10.76 3.98
N ALA A 51 1.97 10.43 4.48
CA ALA A 51 0.91 9.76 3.75
C ALA A 51 1.41 8.50 3.00
N SER A 52 2.21 7.66 3.68
CA SER A 52 2.78 6.43 3.12
C SER A 52 3.49 6.66 1.79
N MET A 53 4.50 7.54 1.81
CA MET A 53 5.23 8.01 0.63
C MET A 53 4.34 8.74 -0.37
N TRP A 54 3.62 9.75 0.11
CA TRP A 54 2.82 10.69 -0.68
C TRP A 54 1.66 10.07 -1.48
N CYS A 55 1.35 8.80 -1.25
CA CYS A 55 0.33 8.06 -2.00
C CYS A 55 -1.04 8.02 -1.30
N ASN A 56 -1.07 8.14 0.02
CA ASN A 56 -2.26 7.86 0.82
C ASN A 56 -3.04 9.11 1.26
N VAL A 57 -3.58 9.84 0.28
CA VAL A 57 -4.27 11.13 0.51
C VAL A 57 -5.52 11.00 1.38
N TRP A 58 -6.17 9.84 1.39
CA TRP A 58 -7.46 9.64 2.09
C TRP A 58 -7.35 8.95 3.44
N GLY A 59 -6.13 8.61 3.86
CA GLY A 59 -5.87 7.84 5.06
C GLY A 59 -6.12 6.34 4.91
N HIS A 60 -5.62 5.60 5.89
CA HIS A 60 -5.63 4.15 5.99
C HIS A 60 -7.03 3.58 6.25
N SER A 61 -7.33 2.44 5.61
CA SER A 61 -8.54 1.65 5.82
C SER A 61 -9.87 2.43 5.65
N LYS A 62 -9.90 3.44 4.78
CA LYS A 62 -11.11 4.19 4.49
C LYS A 62 -12.23 3.29 3.94
N LYS A 63 -13.35 3.23 4.65
CA LYS A 63 -14.47 2.30 4.40
C LYS A 63 -14.98 2.37 2.96
N GLU A 64 -15.11 3.57 2.39
CA GLU A 64 -15.59 3.76 1.02
C GLU A 64 -14.65 3.14 -0.01
N LEU A 65 -13.32 3.30 0.17
CA LEU A 65 -12.31 2.75 -0.74
C LEU A 65 -12.26 1.22 -0.63
N VAL A 66 -12.21 0.70 0.59
CA VAL A 66 -12.21 -0.75 0.85
C VAL A 66 -13.44 -1.42 0.23
N ASN A 67 -14.62 -0.84 0.42
CA ASN A 67 -15.86 -1.38 -0.15
C ASN A 67 -15.86 -1.35 -1.69
N ALA A 68 -15.34 -0.28 -2.31
CA ALA A 68 -15.23 -0.17 -3.76
C ALA A 68 -14.29 -1.25 -4.34
N ILE A 69 -13.13 -1.46 -3.70
CA ILE A 69 -12.15 -2.49 -4.09
C ILE A 69 -12.77 -3.88 -3.96
N ILE A 70 -13.40 -4.22 -2.83
CA ILE A 70 -14.05 -5.52 -2.62
C ILE A 70 -15.14 -5.77 -3.66
N LYS A 71 -16.00 -4.78 -3.89
CA LYS A 71 -17.11 -4.89 -4.86
C LYS A 71 -16.58 -5.16 -6.27
N GLN A 72 -15.55 -4.43 -6.71
CA GLN A 72 -14.99 -4.62 -8.04
C GLN A 72 -14.22 -5.94 -8.15
N THR A 73 -13.45 -6.30 -7.12
CA THR A 73 -12.68 -7.56 -7.06
C THR A 73 -13.57 -8.79 -7.23
N LYS A 74 -14.78 -8.78 -6.65
CA LYS A 74 -15.77 -9.85 -6.82
C LYS A 74 -16.30 -9.98 -8.26
N LYS A 75 -16.18 -8.94 -9.08
CA LYS A 75 -16.59 -8.95 -10.50
C LYS A 75 -15.41 -9.25 -11.42
N LEU A 76 -14.33 -8.51 -11.27
CA LEU A 76 -13.14 -8.56 -12.11
C LEU A 76 -11.97 -7.87 -11.40
N GLN A 77 -10.92 -8.64 -11.09
CA GLN A 77 -9.67 -8.11 -10.52
C GLN A 77 -8.82 -7.39 -11.56
N HIS A 78 -8.72 -7.95 -12.77
CA HIS A 78 -7.90 -7.42 -13.84
C HIS A 78 -8.35 -7.99 -15.19
N ALA A 79 -8.35 -7.15 -16.23
CA ALA A 79 -8.34 -7.56 -17.63
C ALA A 79 -7.36 -6.62 -18.38
N PRO A 80 -6.58 -7.14 -19.36
CA PRO A 80 -5.71 -6.28 -20.14
C PRO A 80 -6.56 -5.29 -20.96
N LEU A 81 -6.02 -4.11 -21.27
CA LEU A 81 -6.66 -3.14 -22.17
C LEU A 81 -6.22 -3.30 -23.64
N PHE A 82 -5.62 -4.45 -23.98
CA PHE A 82 -5.24 -4.79 -25.34
C PHE A 82 -6.46 -5.32 -26.10
N ASN A 83 -7.10 -4.45 -26.89
CA ASN A 83 -8.37 -4.72 -27.61
C ASN A 83 -9.56 -5.08 -26.71
N LEU A 84 -9.48 -4.77 -25.41
CA LEU A 84 -10.53 -4.99 -24.42
C LEU A 84 -10.70 -3.73 -23.57
N THR A 85 -11.85 -3.59 -22.92
CA THR A 85 -12.17 -2.48 -22.01
C THR A 85 -12.92 -2.97 -20.78
N ASN A 86 -13.09 -2.10 -19.78
CA ASN A 86 -13.95 -2.33 -18.63
C ASN A 86 -14.53 -1.01 -18.10
N GLU A 87 -15.75 -1.11 -17.54
CA GLU A 87 -16.50 0.03 -17.00
C GLU A 87 -15.67 0.92 -16.03
N PRO A 88 -14.91 0.38 -15.04
CA PRO A 88 -14.10 1.23 -14.16
C PRO A 88 -13.07 2.09 -14.89
N SER A 89 -12.43 1.55 -15.94
CA SER A 89 -11.40 2.27 -16.71
C SER A 89 -12.02 3.43 -17.49
N GLU A 90 -13.14 3.19 -18.17
CA GLU A 90 -13.87 4.22 -18.93
C GLU A 90 -14.40 5.35 -18.03
N LEU A 91 -14.96 4.99 -16.87
CA LEU A 91 -15.44 5.95 -15.88
C LEU A 91 -14.31 6.80 -15.29
N LEU A 92 -13.15 6.19 -15.02
CA LEU A 92 -11.97 6.91 -14.53
C LEU A 92 -11.44 7.89 -15.58
N ALA A 93 -11.28 7.44 -16.83
CA ALA A 93 -10.81 8.30 -17.93
C ALA A 93 -11.71 9.53 -18.10
N LYS A 94 -13.04 9.34 -18.11
CA LYS A 94 -14.01 10.45 -18.17
C LYS A 94 -13.87 11.43 -17.01
N LYS A 95 -13.63 10.94 -15.79
CA LYS A 95 -13.43 11.79 -14.60
C LYS A 95 -12.13 12.57 -14.67
N LEU A 96 -11.04 11.94 -15.11
CA LEU A 96 -9.73 12.58 -15.21
C LEU A 96 -9.74 13.73 -16.22
N ILE A 97 -10.33 13.54 -17.40
CA ILE A 97 -10.49 14.62 -18.39
C ILE A 97 -11.23 15.83 -17.81
N LYS A 98 -12.25 15.59 -16.97
CA LYS A 98 -13.00 16.67 -16.31
C LYS A 98 -12.17 17.41 -15.25
N LEU A 99 -11.32 16.71 -14.51
CA LEU A 99 -10.47 17.29 -13.47
C LEU A 99 -9.24 18.00 -14.03
N SER A 100 -8.77 17.58 -15.20
CA SER A 100 -7.60 18.11 -15.88
C SER A 100 -8.01 18.77 -17.21
N PRO A 101 -8.70 19.92 -17.18
CA PRO A 101 -9.10 20.61 -18.40
C PRO A 101 -7.87 20.94 -19.25
N ASN A 102 -8.01 20.81 -20.57
CA ASN A 102 -6.95 20.96 -21.58
C ASN A 102 -5.90 19.83 -21.63
N MET A 103 -6.02 18.78 -20.81
CA MET A 103 -5.24 17.54 -20.95
C MET A 103 -6.06 16.47 -21.70
N THR A 104 -6.69 16.88 -22.80
CA THR A 104 -7.59 16.02 -23.60
C THR A 104 -6.88 15.29 -24.75
N GLN A 105 -5.59 15.53 -24.94
CA GLN A 105 -4.81 14.93 -26.00
C GLN A 105 -3.96 13.78 -25.46
N VAL A 106 -3.95 12.68 -26.23
CA VAL A 106 -3.05 11.53 -26.06
C VAL A 106 -1.86 11.72 -27.00
#